data_AF-A0A940DYJ4-F1
#
_entry.id   AF-A0A940DYJ4-F1
#
_cell.length_a   1.000
_cell.length_b   1.000
_cell.length_c   1.000
_cell.angle_alpha   90.00
_cell.angle_beta   90.00
_cell.angle_gamma   90.00
#
_symmetry.space_group_name_H-M   'P 1'
#
loop_
_entity.id
_entity.type
_entity.pdbx_description
1 polymer ?
#
loop_
_entity_poly.entity_id
_entity_poly.type
_entity_poly.pdbx_seq_one_letter_code
_entity_poly.pdbx_strand_id
1 'polypeptide(L)'
;MEKQEKLTMEFVKSLMDESYTLVWVDYRDNLDNSLDTIRKCLKEGSSESLWEKVDEWYSDAEWEAVRDIISKLKDECVCFHDLDEEAVEQFFGEHEDEIREEIYSRNDSDVITELIRHTDDIPVRVEMLSDYDCINSHWYEGGSYRYEGSYFGDMVDALNLNPARVKNLLTDHGYKTYGHFPNRKSRNGKEQVSYEQFYQELINSCCGANLLTYIGRVSLKDLYNTGFSLEEVTIPKGNCCGIFSSIFGGGSLLGMELKQDVRLKLGFSGRHGFRFQLDNETEYAYSIKRVYGVCDSFFGGTVSIIY
;
A
#
# COMPACT_ATOMS: atom_id res chain seq x y z
N MET A 1 56.37 19.33 28.69
CA MET A 1 56.07 19.94 27.39
C MET A 1 54.86 19.19 26.89
N GLU A 2 53.69 19.61 27.36
CA GLU A 2 52.42 19.11 26.84
C GLU A 2 52.36 19.53 25.37
N LYS A 3 52.12 18.57 24.49
CA LYS A 3 51.82 18.86 23.09
C LYS A 3 50.56 19.70 23.13
N GLN A 4 50.67 20.99 22.81
CA GLN A 4 49.54 21.78 22.38
C GLN A 4 49.01 21.07 21.12
N GLU A 5 47.95 20.28 21.27
CA GLU A 5 47.29 19.65 20.14
C GLU A 5 46.80 20.77 19.25
N LYS A 6 47.28 20.79 18.00
CA LYS A 6 46.81 21.77 17.03
C LYS A 6 45.39 21.37 16.66
N LEU A 7 44.49 22.34 16.69
CA LEU A 7 43.15 22.20 16.16
C LEU A 7 43.24 21.87 14.66
N THR A 8 42.88 20.64 14.32
CA THR A 8 42.87 20.09 12.95
C THR A 8 41.64 19.22 12.77
N MET A 9 41.26 18.96 11.52
CA MET A 9 40.14 18.06 11.23
C MET A 9 40.38 16.64 11.74
N GLU A 10 41.61 16.12 11.69
CA GLU A 10 41.93 14.81 12.28
C GLU A 10 41.69 14.77 13.79
N PHE A 11 42.00 15.86 14.48
CA PHE A 11 41.73 15.99 15.91
C PHE A 11 40.23 16.02 16.18
N VAL A 12 39.46 16.87 15.48
CA VAL A 12 38.00 16.94 15.65
C VAL A 12 37.33 15.57 15.35
N LYS A 13 37.76 14.89 14.27
CA LYS A 13 37.27 13.54 13.94
C LYS A 13 37.57 12.49 15.01
N SER A 14 38.63 12.70 15.80
CA SER A 14 39.01 11.81 16.90
C SER A 14 38.18 12.01 18.16
N LEU A 15 37.53 13.18 18.31
CA LEU A 15 36.58 13.47 19.40
C LEU A 15 35.16 12.97 19.08
N MET A 16 34.85 12.81 17.79
CA MET A 16 33.53 12.33 17.35
C MET A 16 33.30 10.85 17.69
N ASP A 17 32.07 10.51 18.06
CA ASP A 17 31.61 9.14 18.31
C ASP A 17 31.65 8.28 17.03
N GLU A 18 31.69 6.96 17.19
CA GLU A 18 31.70 6.01 16.05
C GLU A 18 30.41 6.06 15.22
N SER A 19 29.26 6.28 15.88
CA SER A 19 27.96 6.47 15.21
C SER A 19 27.11 7.50 15.94
N TYR A 20 26.21 8.14 15.19
CA TYR A 20 25.24 9.10 15.70
C TYR A 20 23.82 8.71 15.27
N THR A 21 22.93 8.54 16.24
CA THR A 21 21.48 8.49 15.97
C THR A 21 20.95 9.92 15.95
N LEU A 22 20.92 10.53 14.76
CA LEU A 22 20.45 11.90 14.57
C LEU A 22 18.93 12.04 14.72
N VAL A 23 18.18 11.00 14.37
CA VAL A 23 16.72 10.99 14.46
C VAL A 23 16.26 9.75 15.22
N TRP A 24 15.41 9.96 16.22
CA TRP A 24 14.79 8.88 16.98
C TRP A 24 13.32 8.71 16.59
N VAL A 25 12.96 7.51 16.14
CA VAL A 25 11.59 7.13 15.76
C VAL A 25 11.00 6.27 16.87
N ASP A 26 9.90 6.73 17.48
CA ASP A 26 9.18 5.99 18.52
C ASP A 26 8.40 4.81 17.91
N TYR A 27 8.06 3.82 18.73
CA TYR A 27 7.14 2.74 18.35
C TYR A 27 5.72 3.22 18.02
N ARG A 28 5.40 4.48 18.35
CA ARG A 28 4.13 5.14 18.03
C ARG A 28 4.17 5.88 16.70
N ASP A 29 5.35 6.15 16.18
CA ASP A 29 5.52 6.82 14.90
C ASP A 29 5.32 5.79 13.79
N ASN A 30 4.30 6.00 12.97
CA ASN A 30 3.91 5.10 11.90
C ASN A 30 3.28 5.86 10.73
N LEU A 31 2.95 5.12 9.67
CA LEU A 31 2.40 5.68 8.43
C LEU A 31 0.88 5.45 8.29
N ASP A 32 0.19 5.07 9.36
CA ASP A 32 -1.25 4.75 9.34
C ASP A 32 -2.09 5.95 8.87
N ASN A 33 -1.67 7.17 9.24
CA ASN A 33 -2.32 8.42 8.84
C ASN A 33 -1.76 9.01 7.54
N SER A 34 -0.90 8.28 6.82
CA SER A 34 -0.22 8.73 5.60
C SER A 34 -0.56 7.86 4.38
N LEU A 35 -1.74 7.24 4.37
CA LEU A 35 -2.20 6.42 3.25
C LEU A 35 -2.25 7.20 1.92
N ASP A 36 -2.47 8.52 1.96
CA ASP A 36 -2.43 9.36 0.75
C ASP A 36 -1.02 9.45 0.14
N THR A 37 0.01 9.51 0.98
CA THR A 37 1.42 9.46 0.55
C THR A 37 1.72 8.10 -0.09
N ILE A 38 1.33 7.00 0.56
CA ILE A 38 1.54 5.64 0.06
C ILE A 38 0.79 5.44 -1.27
N ARG A 39 -0.42 5.99 -1.39
CA ARG A 39 -1.19 5.99 -2.64
C ARG A 39 -0.49 6.80 -3.74
N LYS A 40 0.14 7.92 -3.41
CA LYS A 40 0.93 8.72 -4.37
C LYS A 40 2.12 7.90 -4.87
N CYS A 41 2.85 7.23 -3.97
CA CYS A 41 3.93 6.31 -4.32
C CYS A 41 3.49 5.20 -5.28
N LEU A 42 2.34 4.57 -5.03
CA LEU A 42 1.75 3.55 -5.93
C LEU A 42 1.39 4.08 -7.31
N LYS A 43 0.95 5.34 -7.43
CA LYS A 43 0.61 5.95 -8.72
C LYS A 43 1.86 6.31 -9.52
N GLU A 44 2.91 6.75 -8.83
CA GLU A 44 4.18 7.17 -9.42
C GLU A 44 5.10 5.97 -9.70
N GLY A 45 4.90 4.84 -9.01
CA GLY A 45 5.84 3.72 -9.03
C GLY A 45 7.19 4.13 -8.43
N SER A 46 7.15 4.94 -7.36
CA SER A 46 8.34 5.56 -6.75
C SER A 46 8.14 5.78 -5.26
N SER A 47 9.23 5.66 -4.48
CA SER A 47 9.25 6.00 -3.06
C SER A 47 9.54 7.47 -2.78
N GLU A 48 9.78 8.31 -3.80
CA GLU A 48 10.17 9.72 -3.63
C GLU A 48 9.18 10.49 -2.75
N SER A 49 7.88 10.37 -3.01
CA SER A 49 6.84 11.00 -2.21
C SER A 49 6.86 10.60 -0.73
N LEU A 50 7.33 9.38 -0.41
CA LEU A 50 7.49 8.93 0.97
C LEU A 50 8.73 9.59 1.60
N TRP A 51 9.84 9.65 0.87
CA TRP A 51 11.06 10.34 1.32
C TRP A 51 10.81 11.82 1.59
N GLU A 52 10.14 12.53 0.68
CA GLU A 52 9.74 13.94 0.87
C GLU A 52 8.93 14.13 2.16
N LYS A 53 8.04 13.19 2.48
CA LYS A 53 7.20 13.27 3.67
C LYS A 53 7.99 13.04 4.96
N VAL A 54 8.95 12.13 4.93
CA VAL A 54 9.82 11.85 6.08
C VAL A 54 10.79 12.99 6.31
N ASP A 55 11.36 13.56 5.25
CA ASP A 55 12.20 14.76 5.33
C ASP A 55 11.43 15.95 5.95
N GLU A 56 10.17 16.17 5.53
CA GLU A 56 9.29 17.19 6.12
C GLU A 56 9.10 17.01 7.64
N TRP A 57 9.04 15.77 8.12
CA TRP A 57 8.80 15.48 9.54
C TRP A 57 10.04 15.54 10.42
N TYR A 58 11.19 15.16 9.89
CA TYR A 58 12.39 14.91 10.70
C TYR A 58 13.59 15.81 10.38
N SER A 59 13.53 16.61 9.32
CA SER A 59 14.62 17.53 8.94
C SER A 59 14.99 18.51 10.06
N ASP A 60 14.01 19.11 10.74
CA ASP A 60 14.26 20.01 11.88
C ASP A 60 14.93 19.27 13.05
N ALA A 61 14.49 18.03 13.33
CA ALA A 61 15.05 17.22 14.41
C ALA A 61 16.48 16.79 14.11
N GLU A 62 16.74 16.36 12.87
CA GLU A 62 18.09 16.04 12.39
C GLU A 62 19.01 17.26 12.47
N TRP A 63 18.51 18.43 12.03
CA TRP A 63 19.27 19.69 12.07
C TRP A 63 19.65 20.10 13.49
N GLU A 64 18.72 20.05 14.44
CA GLU A 64 19.02 20.35 15.85
C GLU A 64 19.98 19.31 16.45
N ALA A 65 19.85 18.03 16.11
CA ALA A 65 20.78 16.99 16.59
C ALA A 65 22.22 17.25 16.12
N VAL A 66 22.40 17.58 14.83
CA VAL A 66 23.72 17.94 14.28
C VAL A 66 24.27 19.18 14.95
N ARG A 67 23.43 20.20 15.16
CA ARG A 67 23.82 21.44 15.83
C ARG A 67 24.26 21.20 17.27
N ASP A 68 23.56 20.35 18.00
CA ASP A 68 23.89 19.96 19.38
C ASP A 68 25.21 19.19 19.44
N ILE A 69 25.47 18.29 18.48
CA ILE A 69 26.75 17.57 18.36
C ILE A 69 27.89 18.57 18.12
N ILE A 70 27.72 19.50 17.18
CA ILE A 70 28.72 20.53 16.90
C ILE A 70 28.98 21.39 18.13
N SER A 71 27.94 21.80 18.86
CA SER A 71 28.07 22.57 20.10
C SER A 71 28.88 21.80 21.15
N LYS A 72 28.59 20.50 21.34
CA LYS A 72 29.33 19.65 22.29
C LYS A 72 30.80 19.49 21.89
N LEU A 73 31.10 19.34 20.59
CA LEU A 73 32.47 19.24 20.10
C LEU A 73 33.27 20.54 20.34
N LYS A 74 32.63 21.71 20.14
CA LYS A 74 33.22 23.01 20.48
C LYS A 74 33.49 23.12 21.97
N ASP A 75 32.51 22.78 22.80
CA ASP A 75 32.64 22.76 24.26
C ASP A 75 33.77 21.82 24.71
N GLU A 76 33.92 20.68 24.03
CA GLU A 76 34.97 19.70 24.35
C GLU A 76 36.37 20.24 24.04
N CYS A 77 36.53 20.89 22.89
CA CYS A 77 37.77 21.55 22.48
C CYS A 77 38.19 22.65 23.47
N VAL A 78 37.25 23.48 23.93
CA VAL A 78 37.55 24.60 24.85
C VAL A 78 37.76 24.10 26.29
N CYS A 79 36.88 23.22 26.79
CA CYS A 79 36.85 22.86 28.22
C CYS A 79 37.80 21.73 28.61
N PHE A 80 38.06 20.77 27.71
CA PHE A 80 38.88 19.59 28.03
C PHE A 80 40.28 19.65 27.39
N HIS A 81 40.45 20.42 26.31
CA HIS A 81 41.73 20.56 25.61
C HIS A 81 42.34 21.97 25.72
N ASP A 82 41.74 22.88 26.52
CA ASP A 82 42.22 24.24 26.80
C ASP A 82 42.57 25.04 25.52
N LEU A 83 41.79 24.84 24.45
CA LEU A 83 41.96 25.58 23.20
C LEU A 83 41.32 26.97 23.29
N ASP A 84 41.88 27.91 22.55
CA ASP A 84 41.38 29.28 22.48
C ASP A 84 39.99 29.32 21.82
N GLU A 85 39.01 29.95 22.48
CA GLU A 85 37.62 29.98 22.06
C GLU A 85 37.46 30.66 20.69
N GLU A 86 38.17 31.76 20.44
CA GLU A 86 38.14 32.45 19.13
C GLU A 86 38.71 31.56 18.02
N ALA A 87 39.82 30.85 18.28
CA ALA A 87 40.39 29.92 17.33
C ALA A 87 39.48 28.71 17.05
N VAL A 88 38.77 28.20 18.06
CA VAL A 88 37.79 27.12 17.90
C VAL A 88 36.60 27.58 17.06
N GLU A 89 36.03 28.75 17.37
CA GLU A 89 34.88 29.27 16.63
C GLU A 89 35.24 29.56 15.16
N GLN A 90 36.43 30.14 14.92
CA GLN A 90 36.93 30.37 13.57
C GLN A 90 37.11 29.05 12.80
N PHE A 91 37.74 28.05 13.40
CA PHE A 91 37.98 26.76 12.74
C PHE A 91 36.68 26.04 12.40
N PHE A 92 35.74 25.95 13.35
CA PHE A 92 34.44 25.31 13.11
C PHE A 92 33.61 26.07 12.08
N GLY A 93 33.74 27.40 11.99
CA GLY A 93 33.12 28.19 10.92
C GLY A 93 33.76 27.94 9.55
N GLU A 94 35.08 27.80 9.48
CA GLU A 94 35.82 27.52 8.23
C GLU A 94 35.61 26.08 7.73
N HIS A 95 35.41 25.12 8.64
CA HIS A 95 35.24 23.69 8.35
C HIS A 95 33.82 23.18 8.58
N GLU A 96 32.82 24.06 8.63
CA GLU A 96 31.45 23.71 9.03
C GLU A 96 30.84 22.60 8.17
N ASP A 97 30.97 22.72 6.84
CA ASP A 97 30.47 21.73 5.89
C ASP A 97 31.17 20.37 6.05
N GLU A 98 32.50 20.36 6.22
CA GLU A 98 33.28 19.13 6.38
C GLU A 98 32.94 18.39 7.68
N ILE A 99 32.70 19.15 8.76
CA ILE A 99 32.28 18.60 10.06
C ILE A 99 30.87 18.01 9.95
N ARG A 100 29.94 18.70 9.30
CA ARG A 100 28.58 18.19 9.07
C ARG A 100 28.58 16.94 8.21
N GLU A 101 29.31 16.94 7.11
CA GLU A 101 29.45 15.77 6.23
C GLU A 101 29.99 14.55 6.99
N GLU A 102 30.96 14.75 7.88
CA GLU A 102 31.47 13.68 8.74
C GLU A 102 30.40 13.17 9.71
N ILE A 103 29.64 14.04 10.37
CA ILE A 103 28.53 13.64 11.26
C ILE A 103 27.47 12.83 10.49
N TYR A 104 27.05 13.31 9.30
CA TYR A 104 26.10 12.59 8.46
C TYR A 104 26.65 11.25 7.97
N SER A 105 27.96 11.15 7.70
CA SER A 105 28.58 9.88 7.30
C SER A 105 28.55 8.81 8.40
N ARG A 106 28.38 9.25 9.66
CA ARG A 106 28.26 8.39 10.86
C ARG A 106 26.81 8.26 11.33
N ASN A 107 25.84 8.77 10.58
CA ASN A 107 24.42 8.67 10.91
C ASN A 107 23.94 7.22 10.75
N ASP A 108 23.42 6.64 11.83
CA ASP A 108 22.86 5.28 11.85
C ASP A 108 21.32 5.25 11.89
N SER A 109 20.67 6.42 11.78
CA SER A 109 19.22 6.54 11.77
C SER A 109 18.63 5.97 10.48
N ASP A 110 17.74 4.97 10.59
CA ASP A 110 16.95 4.46 9.46
C ASP A 110 15.46 4.73 9.67
N VAL A 111 15.11 6.00 9.51
CA VAL A 111 13.77 6.54 9.83
C VAL A 111 12.68 5.83 9.02
N ILE A 112 12.89 5.62 7.72
CA ILE A 112 11.90 4.96 6.87
C ILE A 112 11.71 3.50 7.26
N THR A 113 12.79 2.75 7.47
CA THR A 113 12.66 1.33 7.83
C THR A 113 11.95 1.17 9.16
N GLU A 114 12.23 2.01 10.16
CA GLU A 114 11.55 1.95 11.45
C GLU A 114 10.07 2.37 11.34
N LEU A 115 9.74 3.44 10.62
CA LEU A 115 8.34 3.82 10.33
C LEU A 115 7.56 2.70 9.64
N ILE A 116 8.16 2.06 8.63
CA ILE A 116 7.56 0.92 7.93
C ILE A 116 7.36 -0.25 8.89
N ARG A 117 8.32 -0.53 9.77
CA ARG A 117 8.25 -1.61 10.76
C ARG A 117 7.14 -1.37 11.79
N HIS A 118 6.84 -0.13 12.12
CA HIS A 118 5.78 0.26 13.05
C HIS A 118 4.41 0.43 12.38
N THR A 119 4.32 0.29 11.06
CA THR A 119 3.07 0.39 10.29
C THR A 119 2.48 -0.99 10.07
N ASP A 120 1.19 -1.15 10.41
CA ASP A 120 0.48 -2.41 10.21
C ASP A 120 0.21 -2.70 8.72
N ASP A 121 -0.12 -3.97 8.42
CA ASP A 121 -0.56 -4.36 7.08
C ASP A 121 -1.78 -3.53 6.65
N ILE A 122 -1.69 -2.92 5.46
CA ILE A 122 -2.65 -1.95 4.96
C ILE A 122 -3.79 -2.66 4.22
N PRO A 123 -5.07 -2.35 4.49
CA PRO A 123 -6.19 -2.83 3.69
C PRO A 123 -6.09 -2.43 2.22
N VAL A 124 -6.30 -3.40 1.33
CA VAL A 124 -6.25 -3.21 -0.12
C VAL A 124 -7.43 -3.87 -0.81
N ARG A 125 -7.69 -3.38 -2.02
CA ARG A 125 -8.67 -3.92 -2.94
C ARG A 125 -8.07 -4.07 -4.34
N VAL A 126 -8.41 -5.18 -5.00
CA VAL A 126 -8.06 -5.43 -6.39
C VAL A 126 -9.34 -5.49 -7.21
N GLU A 127 -9.55 -4.49 -8.06
CA GLU A 127 -10.80 -4.26 -8.78
C GLU A 127 -10.67 -4.76 -10.22
N MET A 128 -11.64 -5.56 -10.67
CA MET A 128 -11.74 -6.00 -12.07
C MET A 128 -12.39 -4.90 -12.92
N LEU A 129 -11.65 -4.41 -13.90
CA LEU A 129 -12.16 -3.52 -14.94
C LEU A 129 -12.52 -4.30 -16.20
N SER A 130 -13.47 -3.77 -16.96
CA SER A 130 -13.95 -4.34 -18.22
C SER A 130 -14.24 -3.20 -19.21
N ASP A 131 -14.25 -3.53 -20.50
CA ASP A 131 -14.70 -2.63 -21.56
C ASP A 131 -16.23 -2.50 -21.60
N TYR A 132 -16.97 -3.32 -20.84
CA TYR A 132 -18.42 -3.27 -20.73
C TYR A 132 -18.89 -2.41 -19.56
N ASP A 133 -20.11 -1.90 -19.65
CA ASP A 133 -20.74 -1.17 -18.56
C ASP A 133 -20.85 -2.07 -17.31
N CYS A 134 -20.51 -1.50 -16.16
CA CYS A 134 -20.45 -2.19 -14.88
C CYS A 134 -21.74 -2.02 -14.06
N ILE A 135 -22.85 -1.66 -14.72
CA ILE A 135 -24.18 -1.74 -14.13
C ILE A 135 -24.49 -3.22 -13.91
N ASN A 136 -24.23 -3.71 -12.69
CA ASN A 136 -24.21 -5.15 -12.37
C ASN A 136 -25.24 -5.53 -11.32
N SER A 137 -26.04 -4.57 -10.88
CA SER A 137 -27.04 -4.83 -9.87
C SER A 137 -28.22 -5.60 -10.45
N HIS A 138 -28.74 -6.53 -9.67
CA HIS A 138 -29.98 -7.22 -9.97
C HIS A 138 -31.15 -6.25 -10.25
N TRP A 139 -31.17 -5.11 -9.54
CA TRP A 139 -32.25 -4.12 -9.53
C TRP A 139 -32.25 -3.17 -10.74
N TYR A 140 -31.08 -2.76 -11.22
CA TYR A 140 -30.96 -1.80 -12.34
C TYR A 140 -30.91 -2.48 -13.73
N GLU A 141 -30.54 -3.76 -13.83
CA GLU A 141 -30.53 -4.55 -15.08
C GLU A 141 -31.89 -5.21 -15.42
N GLY A 142 -32.94 -4.93 -14.64
CA GLY A 142 -34.29 -5.48 -14.88
C GLY A 142 -34.39 -7.00 -14.71
N GLY A 143 -33.50 -7.61 -13.91
CA GLY A 143 -33.56 -9.03 -13.53
C GLY A 143 -33.18 -10.02 -14.64
N SER A 144 -32.30 -9.63 -15.56
CA SER A 144 -31.85 -10.51 -16.64
C SER A 144 -30.34 -10.50 -16.87
N TYR A 145 -29.78 -11.67 -17.21
CA TYR A 145 -28.33 -11.86 -17.33
C TYR A 145 -27.92 -12.28 -18.72
N ARG A 146 -26.85 -11.68 -19.24
CA ARG A 146 -26.17 -12.08 -20.47
C ARG A 146 -24.74 -12.49 -20.10
N TYR A 147 -24.20 -13.51 -20.76
CA TYR A 147 -22.79 -13.89 -20.61
C TYR A 147 -21.93 -13.17 -21.66
N GLU A 148 -22.15 -13.45 -22.94
CA GLU A 148 -21.34 -12.87 -24.01
C GLU A 148 -21.52 -11.36 -24.13
N GLY A 149 -20.40 -10.62 -24.23
CA GLY A 149 -20.42 -9.18 -24.46
C GLY A 149 -20.98 -8.38 -23.28
N SER A 150 -20.62 -8.75 -22.05
CA SER A 150 -21.12 -8.11 -20.83
C SER A 150 -20.12 -8.19 -19.69
N TYR A 151 -20.20 -7.25 -18.75
CA TYR A 151 -19.41 -7.28 -17.51
C TYR A 151 -19.68 -8.54 -16.68
N PHE A 152 -20.95 -8.96 -16.60
CA PHE A 152 -21.33 -10.20 -15.92
C PHE A 152 -20.57 -11.41 -16.45
N GLY A 153 -20.42 -11.51 -17.78
CA GLY A 153 -19.62 -12.56 -18.41
C GLY A 153 -18.14 -12.51 -18.02
N ASP A 154 -17.56 -11.31 -18.01
CA ASP A 154 -16.17 -11.10 -17.58
C ASP A 154 -15.98 -11.50 -16.11
N MET A 155 -16.95 -11.20 -15.24
CA MET A 155 -16.92 -11.60 -13.83
C MET A 155 -17.01 -13.13 -13.66
N VAL A 156 -17.88 -13.78 -14.44
CA VAL A 156 -17.97 -15.26 -14.49
C VAL A 156 -16.65 -15.87 -14.96
N ASP A 157 -15.97 -15.23 -15.92
CA ASP A 157 -14.68 -15.67 -16.42
C ASP A 157 -13.55 -15.44 -15.41
N ALA A 158 -13.50 -14.27 -14.76
CA ALA A 158 -12.52 -13.92 -13.74
C ALA A 158 -12.58 -14.86 -12.53
N LEU A 159 -13.79 -15.22 -12.07
CA LEU A 159 -14.01 -16.17 -10.97
C LEU A 159 -13.82 -17.64 -11.39
N ASN A 160 -13.47 -17.87 -12.65
CA ASN A 160 -13.32 -19.18 -13.27
C ASN A 160 -14.57 -20.08 -13.12
N LEU A 161 -15.76 -19.49 -13.14
CA LEU A 161 -17.03 -20.22 -13.07
C LEU A 161 -17.36 -20.84 -14.43
N ASN A 162 -18.02 -22.01 -14.42
CA ASN A 162 -18.61 -22.57 -15.65
C ASN A 162 -19.91 -21.82 -16.03
N PRO A 163 -19.97 -21.13 -17.19
CA PRO A 163 -21.13 -20.31 -17.56
C PRO A 163 -22.43 -21.11 -17.67
N ALA A 164 -22.40 -22.36 -18.17
CA ALA A 164 -23.59 -23.19 -18.26
C ALA A 164 -24.19 -23.52 -16.88
N ARG A 165 -23.34 -23.70 -15.86
CA ARG A 165 -23.79 -23.93 -14.48
C ARG A 165 -24.34 -22.65 -13.85
N VAL A 166 -23.73 -21.50 -14.14
CA VAL A 166 -24.26 -20.19 -13.74
C VAL A 166 -25.63 -19.96 -14.35
N LYS A 167 -25.82 -20.27 -15.64
CA LYS A 167 -27.13 -20.18 -16.29
C LYS A 167 -28.18 -21.01 -15.56
N ASN A 168 -27.89 -22.28 -15.30
CA ASN A 168 -28.83 -23.17 -14.59
C ASN A 168 -29.18 -22.59 -13.21
N LEU A 169 -28.19 -22.16 -12.44
CA LEU A 169 -28.37 -21.53 -11.13
C LEU A 169 -29.34 -20.33 -11.20
N LEU A 170 -29.15 -19.44 -12.18
CA LEU A 170 -30.00 -18.27 -12.36
C LEU A 170 -31.43 -18.67 -12.78
N THR A 171 -31.58 -19.61 -13.71
CA THR A 171 -32.90 -20.06 -14.17
C THR A 171 -33.67 -20.83 -13.10
N ASP A 172 -32.98 -21.61 -12.27
CA ASP A 172 -33.57 -22.35 -11.15
C ASP A 172 -34.15 -21.39 -10.09
N HIS A 173 -33.56 -20.18 -9.99
CA HIS A 173 -34.06 -19.08 -9.15
C HIS A 173 -35.04 -18.14 -9.90
N GLY A 174 -35.49 -18.51 -11.11
CA GLY A 174 -36.52 -17.79 -11.85
C GLY A 174 -36.02 -16.60 -12.69
N TYR A 175 -34.71 -16.43 -12.85
CA TYR A 175 -34.15 -15.31 -13.63
C TYR A 175 -34.07 -15.61 -15.12
N LYS A 176 -34.27 -14.57 -15.93
CA LYS A 176 -34.14 -14.65 -17.38
C LYS A 176 -32.66 -14.57 -17.76
N THR A 177 -32.25 -15.41 -18.71
CA THR A 177 -30.90 -15.37 -19.28
C THR A 177 -30.97 -15.22 -20.79
N TYR A 178 -30.10 -14.40 -21.38
CA TYR A 178 -30.06 -14.15 -22.82
C TYR A 178 -28.72 -14.53 -23.44
N GLY A 179 -28.76 -14.98 -24.70
CA GLY A 179 -27.56 -15.36 -25.45
C GLY A 179 -27.01 -16.73 -25.07
N HIS A 180 -25.77 -16.98 -25.50
CA HIS A 180 -25.10 -18.27 -25.32
C HIS A 180 -24.32 -18.30 -23.99
N PHE A 181 -24.45 -19.40 -23.26
CA PHE A 181 -23.67 -19.69 -22.05
C PHE A 181 -22.93 -21.01 -22.30
N PRO A 182 -21.66 -20.96 -22.73
CA PRO A 182 -20.93 -22.16 -23.12
C PRO A 182 -20.65 -23.05 -21.92
N ASN A 183 -20.73 -24.37 -22.12
CA ASN A 183 -20.37 -25.34 -21.08
C ASN A 183 -18.84 -25.55 -21.07
N ARG A 184 -18.15 -24.82 -20.19
CA ARG A 184 -16.69 -24.92 -20.02
C ARG A 184 -16.34 -25.98 -18.97
N LYS A 185 -16.44 -27.26 -19.35
CA LYS A 185 -16.18 -28.40 -18.45
C LYS A 185 -14.79 -28.38 -17.80
N SER A 186 -13.78 -27.79 -18.46
CA SER A 186 -12.41 -27.65 -17.94
C SER A 186 -12.31 -26.79 -16.67
N ARG A 187 -13.34 -25.98 -16.38
CA ARG A 187 -13.43 -25.15 -15.17
C ARG A 187 -14.06 -25.86 -13.97
N ASN A 188 -14.78 -26.97 -14.19
CA ASN A 188 -15.48 -27.67 -13.12
C ASN A 188 -14.48 -28.17 -12.07
N GLY A 189 -14.68 -27.80 -10.81
CA GLY A 189 -13.79 -28.12 -9.70
C GLY A 189 -12.59 -27.16 -9.56
N LYS A 190 -12.51 -26.11 -10.39
CA LYS A 190 -11.46 -25.08 -10.35
C LYS A 190 -12.04 -23.67 -10.14
N GLU A 191 -13.32 -23.58 -9.80
CA GLU A 191 -14.00 -22.33 -9.51
C GLU A 191 -13.35 -21.65 -8.30
N GLN A 192 -13.13 -20.34 -8.37
CA GLN A 192 -12.52 -19.61 -7.25
C GLN A 192 -13.48 -19.52 -6.06
N VAL A 193 -14.78 -19.51 -6.31
CA VAL A 193 -15.82 -19.31 -5.29
C VAL A 193 -16.91 -20.38 -5.41
N SER A 194 -17.86 -20.45 -4.47
CA SER A 194 -19.04 -21.30 -4.64
C SER A 194 -20.09 -20.62 -5.51
N TYR A 195 -20.86 -21.43 -6.25
CA TYR A 195 -22.00 -20.95 -7.01
C TYR A 195 -23.04 -20.26 -6.11
N GLU A 196 -23.25 -20.80 -4.91
CA GLU A 196 -24.19 -20.23 -3.95
C GLU A 196 -23.73 -18.85 -3.47
N GLN A 197 -22.48 -18.69 -3.03
CA GLN A 197 -21.94 -17.38 -2.63
C GLN A 197 -21.99 -16.38 -3.79
N PHE A 198 -21.66 -16.81 -5.01
CA PHE A 198 -21.77 -15.97 -6.19
C PHE A 198 -23.21 -15.47 -6.40
N TYR A 199 -24.20 -16.35 -6.29
CA TYR A 199 -25.60 -15.96 -6.38
C TYR A 199 -26.01 -14.99 -5.27
N GLN A 200 -25.62 -15.26 -4.02
CA GLN A 200 -25.92 -14.39 -2.87
C GLN A 200 -25.34 -12.99 -3.07
N GLU A 201 -24.11 -12.85 -3.57
CA GLU A 201 -23.54 -11.53 -3.86
C GLU A 201 -24.34 -10.77 -4.91
N LEU A 202 -24.79 -11.44 -5.98
CA LEU A 202 -25.57 -10.80 -7.04
C LEU A 202 -26.88 -10.19 -6.53
N ILE A 203 -27.61 -10.94 -5.68
CA ILE A 203 -28.90 -10.47 -5.15
C ILE A 203 -28.74 -9.42 -4.04
N ASN A 204 -27.62 -9.46 -3.30
CA ASN A 204 -27.31 -8.51 -2.24
C ASN A 204 -26.67 -7.21 -2.77
N SER A 205 -26.32 -7.15 -4.05
CA SER A 205 -25.78 -5.95 -4.69
C SER A 205 -26.80 -4.82 -4.72
N CYS A 206 -26.64 -3.84 -3.82
CA CYS A 206 -27.58 -2.75 -3.60
C CYS A 206 -27.28 -1.47 -4.41
N CYS A 207 -26.12 -1.39 -5.06
CA CYS A 207 -25.70 -0.26 -5.87
C CYS A 207 -25.70 -0.61 -7.35
N GLY A 208 -25.93 0.36 -8.25
CA GLY A 208 -26.06 0.14 -9.69
C GLY A 208 -24.75 -0.27 -10.37
N ALA A 209 -23.73 0.59 -10.31
CA ALA A 209 -22.45 0.40 -11.01
C ALA A 209 -21.38 -0.09 -10.04
N ASN A 210 -21.00 -1.37 -10.13
CA ASN A 210 -20.08 -2.01 -9.19
C ASN A 210 -19.01 -2.82 -9.91
N LEU A 211 -17.89 -3.06 -9.24
CA LEU A 211 -16.81 -3.89 -9.75
C LEU A 211 -16.65 -5.14 -8.89
N LEU A 212 -16.31 -6.27 -9.53
CA LEU A 212 -15.75 -7.42 -8.84
C LEU A 212 -14.47 -6.97 -8.14
N THR A 213 -14.45 -7.12 -6.83
CA THR A 213 -13.42 -6.59 -5.96
C THR A 213 -12.92 -7.70 -5.04
N TYR A 214 -11.62 -8.00 -5.12
CA TYR A 214 -10.93 -8.89 -4.19
C TYR A 214 -10.37 -8.04 -3.06
N ILE A 215 -10.49 -8.52 -1.82
CA ILE A 215 -9.98 -7.81 -0.64
C ILE A 215 -8.83 -8.57 0.02
N GLY A 216 -7.94 -7.81 0.64
CA GLY A 216 -6.72 -8.31 1.24
C GLY A 216 -6.05 -7.25 2.10
N ARG A 217 -4.97 -7.62 2.78
CA ARG A 217 -4.05 -6.64 3.37
C ARG A 217 -2.68 -6.76 2.73
N VAL A 218 -1.90 -5.69 2.73
CA VAL A 218 -0.56 -5.69 2.12
C VAL A 218 0.45 -5.14 3.10
N SER A 219 1.62 -5.77 3.15
CA SER A 219 2.75 -5.28 3.91
C SER A 219 3.30 -4.02 3.24
N LEU A 220 3.42 -2.92 3.99
CA LEU A 220 4.07 -1.71 3.49
C LEU A 220 5.55 -1.95 3.17
N LYS A 221 6.20 -2.84 3.93
CA LYS A 221 7.57 -3.28 3.66
C LYS A 221 7.68 -3.93 2.28
N ASP A 222 6.72 -4.75 1.90
CA ASP A 222 6.73 -5.41 0.60
C ASP A 222 6.53 -4.38 -0.51
N LEU A 223 5.57 -3.45 -0.35
CA LEU A 223 5.38 -2.34 -1.30
C LEU A 223 6.64 -1.49 -1.48
N TYR A 224 7.32 -1.16 -0.39
CA TYR A 224 8.55 -0.38 -0.42
C TYR A 224 9.67 -1.14 -1.14
N ASN A 225 9.85 -2.43 -0.83
CA ASN A 225 10.87 -3.27 -1.47
C ASN A 225 10.66 -3.45 -2.98
N THR A 226 9.41 -3.40 -3.46
CA THR A 226 9.13 -3.42 -4.91
C THR A 226 9.24 -2.06 -5.58
N GLY A 227 9.60 -1.01 -4.84
CA GLY A 227 9.60 0.36 -5.34
C GLY A 227 8.21 0.86 -5.71
N PHE A 228 7.16 0.33 -5.09
CA PHE A 228 5.75 0.62 -5.40
C PHE A 228 5.32 0.27 -6.84
N SER A 229 6.13 -0.50 -7.57
CA SER A 229 5.77 -1.07 -8.86
C SER A 229 5.29 -2.51 -8.68
N LEU A 230 4.17 -2.86 -9.31
CA LEU A 230 3.45 -4.11 -9.09
C LEU A 230 3.01 -4.70 -10.44
N GLU A 231 3.43 -5.92 -10.76
CA GLU A 231 3.00 -6.59 -11.99
C GLU A 231 1.88 -7.62 -11.74
N GLU A 232 1.96 -8.35 -10.63
CA GLU A 232 1.01 -9.40 -10.29
C GLU A 232 0.82 -9.45 -8.77
N VAL A 233 -0.39 -9.82 -8.34
CA VAL A 233 -0.71 -10.05 -6.93
C VAL A 233 -1.36 -11.41 -6.75
N THR A 234 -1.08 -12.05 -5.61
CA THR A 234 -1.72 -13.30 -5.21
C THR A 234 -2.57 -13.07 -3.97
N ILE A 235 -3.88 -13.18 -4.13
CA ILE A 235 -4.83 -13.16 -3.03
C ILE A 235 -4.89 -14.57 -2.43
N PRO A 236 -4.60 -14.77 -1.13
CA PRO A 236 -4.54 -16.09 -0.55
C PRO A 236 -5.93 -16.73 -0.43
N LYS A 237 -5.96 -18.07 -0.48
CA LYS A 237 -7.14 -18.86 -0.14
C LYS A 237 -7.71 -18.45 1.23
N GLY A 238 -9.03 -18.37 1.32
CA GLY A 238 -9.75 -17.98 2.53
C GLY A 238 -10.01 -16.47 2.65
N ASN A 239 -9.34 -15.64 1.86
CA ASN A 239 -9.77 -14.25 1.67
C ASN A 239 -11.08 -14.20 0.88
N CYS A 240 -11.69 -13.02 0.84
CA CYS A 240 -12.96 -12.82 0.16
C CYS A 240 -12.84 -11.96 -1.10
N CYS A 241 -13.83 -12.10 -1.97
CA CYS A 241 -14.16 -11.12 -2.99
C CYS A 241 -15.68 -10.90 -3.03
N GLY A 242 -16.10 -9.88 -3.77
CA GLY A 242 -17.50 -9.55 -3.98
C GLY A 242 -17.66 -8.38 -4.92
N ILE A 243 -18.78 -7.67 -4.80
CA ILE A 243 -19.16 -6.60 -5.72
C ILE A 243 -19.18 -5.29 -4.94
N PHE A 244 -18.41 -4.30 -5.37
CA PHE A 244 -18.30 -3.01 -4.67
C PHE A 244 -18.21 -1.84 -5.64
N SER A 245 -18.84 -0.72 -5.29
CA SER A 245 -18.75 0.56 -5.97
C SER A 245 -18.06 1.58 -5.08
N SER A 246 -16.80 1.86 -5.42
CA SER A 246 -16.07 2.96 -4.80
C SER A 246 -16.63 4.33 -5.19
N ILE A 247 -17.31 4.46 -6.33
CA ILE A 247 -17.87 5.76 -6.78
C ILE A 247 -19.16 6.10 -6.03
N PHE A 248 -20.04 5.12 -5.83
CA PHE A 248 -21.35 5.34 -5.24
C PHE A 248 -21.44 4.94 -3.76
N GLY A 249 -20.42 4.27 -3.23
CA GLY A 249 -20.36 3.92 -1.81
C GLY A 249 -21.36 2.83 -1.43
N GLY A 250 -21.28 1.69 -2.09
CA GLY A 250 -22.19 0.57 -1.85
C GLY A 250 -21.81 -0.66 -2.67
N GLY A 251 -22.53 -1.77 -2.51
CA GLY A 251 -22.17 -3.02 -3.17
C GLY A 251 -22.97 -4.19 -2.61
N SER A 252 -22.35 -5.36 -2.56
CA SER A 252 -22.87 -6.57 -1.94
C SER A 252 -22.22 -6.80 -0.56
N LEU A 253 -22.16 -8.04 -0.07
CA LEU A 253 -21.62 -8.33 1.26
C LEU A 253 -20.12 -8.63 1.28
N LEU A 254 -19.47 -8.74 0.11
CA LEU A 254 -18.09 -9.22 -0.03
C LEU A 254 -17.89 -10.60 0.61
N GLY A 255 -18.89 -11.48 0.47
CA GLY A 255 -18.96 -12.79 1.14
C GLY A 255 -18.47 -13.97 0.32
N MET A 256 -17.89 -13.78 -0.87
CA MET A 256 -17.35 -14.91 -1.64
C MET A 256 -15.96 -15.29 -1.16
N GLU A 257 -15.91 -16.31 -0.31
CA GLU A 257 -14.64 -16.89 0.14
C GLU A 257 -13.91 -17.62 -0.99
N LEU A 258 -12.63 -17.30 -1.17
CA LEU A 258 -11.75 -17.88 -2.18
C LEU A 258 -11.33 -19.30 -1.76
N LYS A 259 -11.60 -20.28 -2.63
CA LYS A 259 -11.30 -21.71 -2.40
C LYS A 259 -9.85 -22.10 -2.66
N GLN A 260 -9.10 -21.22 -3.32
CA GLN A 260 -7.71 -21.39 -3.73
C GLN A 260 -7.05 -20.02 -3.82
N ASP A 261 -5.72 -20.00 -3.86
CA ASP A 261 -4.98 -18.77 -4.12
C ASP A 261 -5.31 -18.25 -5.51
N VAL A 262 -5.53 -16.94 -5.63
CA VAL A 262 -5.91 -16.29 -6.88
C VAL A 262 -4.81 -15.35 -7.31
N ARG A 263 -4.17 -15.67 -8.45
CA ARG A 263 -3.17 -14.81 -9.08
C ARG A 263 -3.84 -13.86 -10.06
N LEU A 264 -3.61 -12.56 -9.88
CA LEU A 264 -4.20 -11.49 -10.68
C LEU A 264 -3.07 -10.64 -11.27
N LYS A 265 -2.96 -10.67 -12.60
CA LYS A 265 -2.06 -9.78 -13.33
C LYS A 265 -2.63 -8.37 -13.32
N LEU A 266 -1.84 -7.42 -12.86
CA LEU A 266 -2.20 -6.03 -12.79
C LEU A 266 -1.97 -5.33 -14.13
N GLY A 267 -2.68 -4.22 -14.32
CA GLY A 267 -2.62 -3.44 -15.55
C GLY A 267 -3.80 -3.75 -16.49
N PHE A 268 -3.79 -3.07 -17.63
CA PHE A 268 -4.95 -3.01 -18.53
C PHE A 268 -4.55 -3.32 -19.97
N SER A 269 -5.39 -4.10 -20.64
CA SER A 269 -5.46 -4.13 -22.11
C SER A 269 -6.76 -3.45 -22.52
N GLY A 270 -6.68 -2.20 -23.01
CA GLY A 270 -7.86 -1.36 -23.13
C GLY A 270 -8.38 -0.92 -21.76
N ARG A 271 -9.66 -1.17 -21.44
CA ARG A 271 -10.22 -0.99 -20.09
C ARG A 271 -10.41 -2.32 -19.35
N HIS A 272 -10.00 -3.44 -19.94
CA HIS A 272 -10.08 -4.75 -19.31
C HIS A 272 -8.79 -5.08 -18.54
N GLY A 273 -8.93 -5.50 -17.28
CA GLY A 273 -7.78 -5.86 -16.44
C GLY A 273 -8.05 -5.72 -14.95
N PHE A 274 -6.98 -5.74 -14.15
CA PHE A 274 -7.08 -5.60 -12.69
C PHE A 274 -6.32 -4.37 -12.21
N ARG A 275 -6.95 -3.64 -11.29
CA ARG A 275 -6.38 -2.46 -10.65
C ARG A 275 -6.18 -2.71 -9.16
N PHE A 276 -4.94 -2.58 -8.70
CA PHE A 276 -4.61 -2.57 -7.28
C PHE A 276 -4.86 -1.19 -6.68
N GLN A 277 -5.50 -1.13 -5.52
CA GLN A 277 -5.71 0.11 -4.75
C GLN A 277 -5.62 -0.16 -3.25
N LEU A 278 -5.17 0.84 -2.49
CA LEU A 278 -5.42 0.88 -1.04
C LEU A 278 -6.91 1.10 -0.80
N ASP A 279 -7.46 0.49 0.26
CA ASP A 279 -8.82 0.81 0.70
C ASP A 279 -8.83 2.08 1.56
N ASN A 280 -8.61 3.22 0.91
CA ASN A 280 -8.67 4.53 1.53
C ASN A 280 -9.75 5.41 0.89
N GLU A 281 -10.30 6.31 1.70
CA GLU A 281 -11.29 7.27 1.21
C GLU A 281 -10.61 8.47 0.57
N THR A 282 -11.24 8.99 -0.47
CA THR A 282 -10.72 10.07 -1.29
C THR A 282 -11.89 10.96 -1.69
N GLU A 283 -11.64 12.17 -2.17
CA GLU A 283 -12.69 13.08 -2.63
C GLU A 283 -13.65 12.43 -3.65
N TYR A 284 -13.18 11.45 -4.43
CA TYR A 284 -13.92 10.83 -5.54
C TYR A 284 -14.24 9.35 -5.33
N ALA A 285 -13.85 8.76 -4.20
CA ALA A 285 -13.96 7.33 -3.99
C ALA A 285 -14.12 6.98 -2.51
N TYR A 286 -15.13 6.19 -2.21
CA TYR A 286 -15.40 5.60 -0.91
C TYR A 286 -14.51 4.38 -0.64
N SER A 287 -14.18 4.16 0.63
CA SER A 287 -13.52 2.95 1.12
C SER A 287 -14.54 1.92 1.61
N ILE A 288 -14.24 0.64 1.46
CA ILE A 288 -15.05 -0.46 2.00
C ILE A 288 -15.13 -0.33 3.53
N LYS A 289 -14.00 0.00 4.17
CA LYS A 289 -13.89 0.20 5.62
C LYS A 289 -14.95 1.19 6.13
N ARG A 290 -15.09 2.35 5.46
CA ARG A 290 -16.07 3.37 5.85
C ARG A 290 -17.49 2.99 5.46
N VAL A 291 -17.70 2.49 4.25
CA VAL A 291 -19.05 2.18 3.74
C VAL A 291 -19.72 1.07 4.54
N TYR A 292 -18.97 0.03 4.90
CA TYR A 292 -19.50 -1.12 5.66
C TYR A 292 -19.24 -1.02 7.17
N GLY A 293 -18.51 -0.01 7.64
CA GLY A 293 -18.20 0.17 9.06
C GLY A 293 -17.39 -1.00 9.64
N VAL A 294 -16.46 -1.54 8.85
CA VAL A 294 -15.65 -2.71 9.21
C VAL A 294 -14.25 -2.30 9.67
N CYS A 295 -13.51 -3.24 10.28
CA CYS A 295 -12.10 -3.05 10.66
C CYS A 295 -11.16 -3.86 9.74
N ASP A 296 -9.85 -3.71 9.92
CA ASP A 296 -8.85 -4.26 8.99
C ASP A 296 -8.85 -5.78 8.91
N SER A 297 -9.30 -6.48 9.97
CA SER A 297 -9.47 -7.94 9.95
C SER A 297 -10.51 -8.42 8.94
N PHE A 298 -11.44 -7.55 8.50
CA PHE A 298 -12.40 -7.87 7.45
C PHE A 298 -11.73 -8.19 6.11
N PHE A 299 -10.57 -7.58 5.86
CA PHE A 299 -9.83 -7.76 4.61
C PHE A 299 -9.05 -9.08 4.55
N GLY A 300 -9.07 -9.87 5.63
CA GLY A 300 -8.50 -11.22 5.64
C GLY A 300 -6.97 -11.25 5.73
N GLY A 301 -6.37 -12.22 5.05
CA GLY A 301 -4.93 -12.47 5.03
C GLY A 301 -4.14 -11.53 4.12
N THR A 302 -2.82 -11.59 4.27
CA THR A 302 -1.86 -10.76 3.53
C THR A 302 -1.73 -11.22 2.08
N VAL A 303 -1.81 -10.27 1.17
CA VAL A 303 -1.65 -10.41 -0.28
C VAL A 303 -0.16 -10.45 -0.61
N SER A 304 0.25 -11.44 -1.38
CA SER A 304 1.63 -11.49 -1.88
C SER A 304 1.76 -10.67 -3.17
N ILE A 305 2.83 -9.90 -3.27
CA ILE A 305 3.16 -9.07 -4.42
C ILE A 305 4.26 -9.74 -5.25
N ILE A 306 4.14 -9.63 -6.56
CA ILE A 306 5.17 -10.00 -7.53
C ILE A 306 5.46 -8.77 -8.40
N TYR A 307 6.75 -8.47 -8.56
CA TYR A 307 7.29 -7.31 -9.25
C TYR A 307 8.29 -7.73 -10.34
#